data_AF-A0A6I3HJQ4-F1
#
_entry.id   AF-A0A6I3HJQ4-F1
#
_cell.length_a   1.000
_cell.length_b   1.000
_cell.length_c   1.000
_cell.angle_alpha   90.00
_cell.angle_beta   90.00
_cell.angle_gamma   90.00
#
_symmetry.space_group_name_H-M   'P 1'
#
loop_
_entity.id
_entity.type
_entity.pdbx_description
1 polymer ?
#
loop_
_entity_poly.entity_id
_entity_poly.type
_entity_poly.pdbx_seq_one_letter_code
_entity_poly.pdbx_strand_id
1 'polypeptide(L)'
;MRTPNDMPQRRRISRGRLALIVTAAVVFVLFMSLRGLAGFWTDWMWFDSLGLSSVFTGVLGAKIALGAIFTAAFFVMVLINLVIADRIGPKVRPTGPEDDLLERYHETIGRRTKTVRVVVSFVLALFAGLGMSGDWNQWILFRNGGSFGVNDQTFQTDVG
;
A
#
# COMPACT_ATOMS: atom_id res chain seq x y z
N MET A 1 -34.22 -38.93 -22.87
CA MET A 1 -33.80 -37.52 -22.95
C MET A 1 -33.34 -37.10 -21.55
N ARG A 2 -32.04 -36.87 -21.32
CA ARG A 2 -31.49 -36.45 -20.02
C ARG A 2 -31.44 -34.92 -19.99
N THR A 3 -32.07 -34.31 -19.00
CA THR A 3 -32.06 -32.86 -18.74
C THR A 3 -30.70 -32.43 -18.20
N PRO A 4 -30.00 -31.46 -18.79
CA PRO A 4 -28.82 -30.85 -18.20
C PRO A 4 -29.28 -29.91 -17.07
N ASN A 5 -29.13 -30.33 -15.81
CA ASN A 5 -29.36 -29.44 -14.68
C ASN A 5 -28.31 -29.67 -13.58
N ASP A 6 -27.05 -29.51 -13.94
CA ASP A 6 -25.92 -29.48 -13.01
C ASP A 6 -25.04 -28.26 -13.31
N MET A 7 -25.59 -27.06 -13.12
CA MET A 7 -24.77 -25.85 -12.99
C MET A 7 -24.51 -25.60 -11.51
N PRO A 8 -23.24 -25.51 -11.03
CA PRO A 8 -22.97 -25.18 -9.65
C PRO A 8 -23.51 -23.78 -9.34
N GLN A 9 -24.57 -23.71 -8.53
CA GLN A 9 -25.11 -22.44 -8.07
C GLN A 9 -24.02 -21.70 -7.30
N ARG A 10 -23.53 -20.59 -7.88
CA ARG A 10 -22.68 -19.62 -7.19
C ARG A 10 -23.38 -19.23 -5.88
N ARG A 11 -22.86 -19.68 -4.74
CA ARG A 11 -23.32 -19.25 -3.42
C ARG A 11 -23.15 -17.73 -3.33
N ARG A 12 -24.21 -16.98 -3.63
CA ARG A 12 -24.26 -15.53 -3.38
C ARG A 12 -24.12 -15.36 -1.87
N ILE A 13 -23.03 -14.74 -1.44
CA ILE A 13 -22.84 -14.36 -0.04
C ILE A 13 -24.08 -13.57 0.37
N SER A 14 -24.82 -14.04 1.37
CA SER A 14 -26.00 -13.34 1.84
C SER A 14 -25.59 -11.94 2.31
N ARG A 15 -26.40 -10.92 2.02
CA ARG A 15 -26.11 -9.53 2.41
C ARG A 15 -25.82 -9.41 3.91
N GLY A 16 -26.46 -10.25 4.74
CA GLY A 16 -26.19 -10.34 6.18
C GLY A 16 -24.81 -10.92 6.53
N ARG A 17 -24.34 -11.95 5.79
CA ARG A 17 -22.97 -12.48 5.98
C ARG A 17 -21.92 -11.48 5.51
N LEU A 18 -22.17 -10.75 4.43
CA LEU A 18 -21.30 -9.66 3.98
C LEU A 18 -21.23 -8.55 5.02
N ALA A 19 -22.37 -8.11 5.56
CA ALA A 19 -22.43 -7.09 6.61
C ALA A 19 -21.65 -7.53 7.86
N LEU A 20 -21.84 -8.77 8.32
CA LEU A 20 -21.08 -9.33 9.45
C LEU A 20 -19.56 -9.35 9.20
N ILE A 21 -19.12 -9.77 8.02
CA ILE A 21 -17.69 -9.77 7.65
C ILE A 21 -17.13 -8.34 7.65
N VAL A 22 -17.86 -7.39 7.07
CA VAL A 22 -17.45 -5.98 7.03
C VAL A 22 -17.38 -5.41 8.44
N THR A 23 -18.40 -5.64 9.28
CA THR A 23 -18.39 -5.19 10.68
C THR A 23 -17.24 -5.79 11.46
N ALA A 24 -17.00 -7.10 11.33
CA ALA A 24 -15.86 -7.76 11.99
C ALA A 24 -14.51 -7.20 11.52
N ALA A 25 -14.34 -6.96 10.22
CA ALA A 25 -13.14 -6.34 9.67
C ALA A 25 -12.94 -4.91 10.19
N VAL A 26 -14.00 -4.11 10.25
CA VAL A 26 -13.94 -2.73 10.79
C VAL A 26 -13.56 -2.75 12.27
N VAL A 27 -14.19 -3.61 13.09
CA VAL A 27 -13.87 -3.74 14.52
C VAL A 27 -12.43 -4.20 14.70
N PHE A 28 -11.97 -5.17 13.91
CA PHE A 28 -10.59 -5.64 13.95
C PHE A 28 -9.60 -4.51 13.65
N VAL A 29 -9.84 -3.74 12.58
CA VAL A 29 -9.02 -2.57 12.23
C VAL A 29 -9.02 -1.54 13.36
N LEU A 30 -10.20 -1.21 13.91
CA LEU A 30 -10.33 -0.23 15.00
C LEU A 30 -9.51 -0.65 16.23
N PHE A 31 -9.58 -1.92 16.60
CA PHE A 31 -8.86 -2.46 17.76
C PHE A 31 -7.35 -2.46 17.54
N MET A 32 -6.90 -2.86 16.34
CA MET A 32 -5.49 -2.81 15.95
C MET A 32 -4.95 -1.37 15.95
N SER A 33 -5.76 -0.43 15.45
CA SER A 33 -5.43 1.00 15.46
C SER A 33 -5.33 1.56 16.88
N LEU A 34 -6.18 1.11 17.82
CA LEU A 34 -6.17 1.58 19.20
C LEU A 34 -4.82 1.31 19.89
N ARG A 35 -4.28 0.11 19.71
CA ARG A 35 -2.96 -0.26 20.26
C ARG A 35 -1.83 0.58 19.66
N GLY A 36 -1.89 0.83 18.35
CA GLY A 36 -0.92 1.70 17.67
C GLY A 36 -0.99 3.15 18.14
N LEU A 37 -2.20 3.69 18.29
CA LEU A 37 -2.45 5.05 18.79
C LEU A 37 -1.99 5.21 20.25
N ALA A 38 -2.26 4.21 21.09
CA ALA A 38 -1.80 4.21 22.48
C ALA A 38 -0.26 4.21 22.57
N GLY A 39 0.41 3.40 21.75
CA GLY A 39 1.87 3.40 21.64
C GLY A 39 2.41 4.76 21.20
N PHE A 40 1.89 5.29 20.10
CA PHE A 40 2.28 6.60 19.57
C PHE A 40 2.12 7.72 20.61
N TRP A 41 0.98 7.75 21.31
CA TRP A 41 0.71 8.76 22.33
C TRP A 41 1.64 8.63 23.55
N THR A 42 1.88 7.40 23.99
CA THR A 42 2.77 7.12 25.12
C THR A 42 4.20 7.52 24.79
N ASP A 43 4.70 7.16 23.60
CA ASP A 43 6.03 7.56 23.13
C ASP A 43 6.14 9.08 23.06
N TRP A 44 5.13 9.76 22.51
CA TRP A 44 5.13 11.21 22.41
C TRP A 44 5.22 11.90 23.80
N MET A 45 4.39 11.48 24.76
CA MET A 45 4.48 12.00 26.14
C MET A 45 5.83 11.68 26.80
N TRP A 46 6.41 10.51 26.53
CA TRP A 46 7.72 10.15 27.04
C TRP A 46 8.81 11.08 26.51
N PHE A 47 8.86 11.32 25.19
CA PHE A 47 9.81 12.27 24.59
C PHE A 47 9.61 13.69 25.10
N ASP A 48 8.36 14.13 25.27
CA ASP A 48 8.03 15.45 25.81
C ASP A 48 8.49 15.60 27.27
N SER A 49 8.30 14.58 28.10
CA SER A 49 8.74 14.58 29.51
C SER A 49 10.27 14.72 29.68
N LEU A 50 11.03 14.33 28.67
CA LEU A 50 12.49 14.46 28.63
C LEU A 50 12.96 15.76 27.95
N GLY A 51 12.05 16.61 27.47
CA GLY A 51 12.39 17.80 26.69
C GLY A 51 12.93 17.49 25.28
N LEU A 52 12.71 16.27 24.78
CA LEU A 52 13.23 15.77 23.50
C LEU A 52 12.14 15.70 22.41
N SER A 53 11.10 16.52 22.52
CA SER A 53 9.98 16.56 21.55
C SER A 53 10.42 16.88 20.11
N SER A 54 11.52 17.62 19.94
CA SER A 54 12.13 17.91 18.64
C SER A 54 12.67 16.66 17.94
N VAL A 55 13.20 15.70 18.70
CA VAL A 55 13.71 14.43 18.15
C VAL A 55 12.55 13.57 17.64
N PHE A 56 11.47 13.47 18.43
CA PHE A 56 10.28 12.72 18.02
C PHE A 56 9.66 13.29 16.74
N THR A 57 9.50 14.61 16.66
CA THR A 57 8.96 15.26 15.46
C THR A 57 9.90 15.14 14.25
N GLY A 58 11.22 15.15 14.48
CA GLY A 58 12.22 14.87 13.45
C GLY A 58 12.11 13.44 12.88
N VAL A 59 12.03 12.44 13.75
CA VAL A 59 11.87 11.03 13.36
C VAL A 59 10.52 10.82 12.65
N LEU A 60 9.43 11.36 13.19
CA LEU A 60 8.11 11.26 12.59
C LEU A 60 8.07 11.94 11.22
N GLY A 61 8.67 13.13 11.11
CA GLY A 61 8.82 13.86 9.86
C GLY A 61 9.59 13.05 8.81
N ALA A 62 10.69 12.40 9.20
CA ALA A 62 11.45 11.53 8.31
C ALA A 62 10.62 10.34 7.81
N LYS A 63 9.91 9.65 8.71
CA LYS A 63 9.02 8.52 8.35
C LYS A 63 7.94 8.94 7.35
N ILE A 64 7.28 10.08 7.59
CA ILE A 64 6.22 10.60 6.73
C ILE A 64 6.79 11.04 5.38
N ALA A 65 7.90 11.78 5.38
CA ALA A 65 8.54 12.26 4.17
C ALA A 65 8.99 11.10 3.27
N LEU A 66 9.66 10.08 3.83
CA LEU A 66 10.07 8.90 3.07
C LEU A 66 8.86 8.15 2.51
N GLY A 67 7.86 7.88 3.36
CA GLY A 67 6.64 7.21 2.93
C GLY A 67 5.94 7.96 1.79
N ALA A 68 5.81 9.29 1.90
CA ALA A 68 5.17 10.12 0.89
C ALA A 68 5.96 10.16 -0.43
N ILE A 69 7.28 10.37 -0.37
CA ILE A 69 8.15 10.45 -1.56
C ILE A 69 8.11 9.14 -2.33
N PHE A 70 8.32 8.01 -1.66
CA PHE A 70 8.33 6.70 -2.31
C PHE A 70 6.94 6.28 -2.81
N THR A 71 5.88 6.59 -2.06
CA THR A 71 4.50 6.38 -2.54
C THR A 71 4.26 7.19 -3.82
N ALA A 72 4.60 8.48 -3.83
CA ALA A 72 4.39 9.32 -5.01
C ALA A 72 5.21 8.84 -6.21
N ALA A 73 6.49 8.54 -6.01
CA ALA A 73 7.38 8.06 -7.06
C ALA A 73 6.89 6.72 -7.65
N PHE A 74 6.56 5.76 -6.80
CA PHE A 74 6.08 4.44 -7.23
C PHE A 74 4.70 4.53 -7.89
N PHE A 75 3.82 5.39 -7.39
CA PHE A 75 2.51 5.65 -7.99
C PHE A 75 2.66 6.15 -9.43
N VAL A 76 3.51 7.16 -9.63
CA VAL A 76 3.78 7.71 -10.96
C VAL A 76 4.39 6.63 -11.87
N MET A 77 5.36 5.87 -11.37
CA MET A 77 6.02 4.80 -12.12
C MET A 77 5.03 3.73 -12.60
N VAL A 78 4.20 3.19 -11.70
CA VAL A 78 3.20 2.16 -12.04
C VAL A 78 2.11 2.73 -12.94
N LEU A 79 1.65 3.97 -12.68
CA LEU A 79 0.62 4.61 -13.49
C LEU A 79 1.11 4.80 -14.92
N ILE A 80 2.33 5.30 -15.12
CA ILE A 80 2.95 5.44 -16.44
C ILE A 80 3.07 4.07 -17.11
N ASN A 81 3.54 3.05 -16.39
CA ASN A 81 3.66 1.70 -16.94
C ASN A 81 2.32 1.15 -17.44
N LEU A 82 1.25 1.26 -16.64
CA LEU A 82 -0.09 0.82 -17.05
C LEU A 82 -0.66 1.66 -18.20
N VAL A 83 -0.37 2.97 -18.24
CA VAL A 83 -0.75 3.83 -19.37
C VAL A 83 -0.08 3.39 -20.67
N ILE A 84 1.20 3.03 -20.60
CA ILE A 84 1.95 2.55 -21.76
C ILE A 84 1.44 1.16 -22.19
N ALA A 85 1.25 0.24 -21.24
CA ALA A 85 0.72 -1.10 -21.50
C ALA A 85 -0.64 -1.03 -22.22
N ASP A 86 -1.53 -0.15 -21.77
CA ASP A 86 -2.86 0.03 -22.40
C ASP A 86 -2.80 0.74 -23.76
N ARG A 87 -1.72 1.47 -24.06
CA ARG A 87 -1.51 2.04 -25.40
C ARG A 87 -0.96 1.03 -26.39
N ILE A 88 -0.10 0.12 -25.94
CA ILE A 88 0.56 -0.89 -26.79
C ILE A 88 -0.30 -2.15 -26.95
N GLY A 89 -1.18 -2.44 -25.98
CA GLY A 89 -2.05 -3.61 -26.00
C GLY A 89 -3.07 -3.60 -27.16
N PRO A 90 -3.25 -4.72 -27.88
CA PRO A 90 -4.28 -4.84 -28.91
C PRO A 90 -5.68 -4.70 -28.31
N LYS A 91 -6.50 -3.79 -28.87
CA LYS A 91 -7.84 -3.44 -28.37
C LYS A 91 -8.91 -4.51 -28.58
N VAL A 92 -8.65 -5.52 -29.42
CA VAL A 92 -9.64 -6.53 -29.81
C VAL A 92 -8.97 -7.90 -29.72
N ARG A 93 -9.36 -8.71 -28.74
CA ARG A 93 -9.21 -10.16 -28.83
C ARG A 93 -10.48 -10.72 -29.48
N PRO A 94 -10.38 -11.62 -30.47
CA PRO A 94 -11.56 -12.21 -31.08
C PRO A 94 -12.35 -12.98 -30.03
N THR A 95 -13.62 -12.60 -29.89
CA THR A 95 -14.57 -13.12 -28.92
C THR A 95 -14.88 -14.60 -29.22
N GLY A 96 -14.73 -15.47 -28.24
CA GLY A 96 -15.15 -16.88 -28.30
C GLY A 96 -16.51 -17.09 -27.61
N PRO A 97 -17.22 -18.21 -27.85
CA PRO A 97 -18.57 -18.47 -27.30
C PRO A 97 -18.65 -18.54 -25.76
N GLU A 98 -17.51 -18.48 -25.07
CA GLU A 98 -17.35 -18.52 -23.61
C GLU A 98 -17.46 -17.12 -22.95
N ASP A 99 -17.60 -16.06 -23.76
CA ASP A 99 -17.37 -14.68 -23.38
C ASP A 99 -18.57 -13.92 -22.79
N ASP A 100 -19.73 -14.54 -22.59
CA ASP A 100 -20.91 -13.85 -22.03
C ASP A 100 -20.66 -13.29 -20.59
N LEU A 101 -19.70 -13.90 -19.87
CA LEU A 101 -19.17 -13.39 -18.60
C LEU A 101 -18.12 -12.28 -18.77
N LEU A 102 -17.36 -12.31 -19.87
CA LEU A 102 -16.32 -11.34 -20.23
C LEU A 102 -16.91 -10.06 -20.83
N GLU A 103 -18.05 -10.17 -21.51
CA GLU A 103 -18.81 -9.06 -22.07
C GLU A 103 -19.44 -8.21 -20.94
N ARG A 104 -20.00 -8.84 -19.91
CA ARG A 104 -20.43 -8.15 -18.67
C ARG A 104 -19.26 -7.53 -17.88
N TYR A 105 -18.08 -8.16 -17.91
CA TYR A 105 -16.87 -7.61 -17.29
C TYR A 105 -16.40 -6.36 -18.04
N HIS A 106 -16.41 -6.38 -19.38
CA HIS A 106 -16.12 -5.23 -20.24
C HIS A 106 -17.17 -4.12 -20.16
N GLU A 107 -18.46 -4.43 -20.09
CA GLU A 107 -19.51 -3.40 -19.92
C GLU A 107 -19.38 -2.66 -18.57
N THR A 108 -18.96 -3.37 -17.51
CA THR A 108 -18.81 -2.80 -16.17
C THR A 108 -17.47 -2.07 -15.98
N ILE A 109 -16.39 -2.60 -16.55
CA ILE A 109 -15.01 -2.11 -16.36
C ILE A 109 -14.58 -1.16 -17.47
N GLY A 110 -15.05 -1.32 -18.70
CA GLY A 110 -14.68 -0.48 -19.84
C GLY A 110 -14.95 1.01 -19.60
N ARG A 111 -15.98 1.35 -18.81
CA ARG A 111 -16.26 2.75 -18.41
C ARG A 111 -15.42 3.24 -17.23
N ARG A 112 -14.79 2.35 -16.45
CA ARG A 112 -13.99 2.65 -15.25
C ARG A 112 -12.52 2.25 -15.34
N THR A 113 -12.02 1.84 -16.51
CA THR A 113 -10.62 1.39 -16.70
C THR A 113 -9.61 2.40 -16.17
N LYS A 114 -9.85 3.71 -16.36
CA LYS A 114 -8.99 4.77 -15.80
C LYS A 114 -9.01 4.81 -14.27
N THR A 115 -10.19 4.69 -13.65
CA THR A 115 -10.34 4.69 -12.19
C THR A 115 -9.71 3.45 -11.57
N VAL A 116 -9.95 2.27 -12.16
CA VAL A 116 -9.36 1.01 -11.68
C VAL A 116 -7.84 1.08 -11.74
N ARG A 117 -7.28 1.58 -12.85
CA ARG A 117 -5.85 1.81 -13.00
C ARG A 117 -5.29 2.70 -11.88
N VAL A 118 -5.89 3.88 -11.67
CA VAL A 118 -5.43 4.80 -10.63
C VAL A 118 -5.51 4.17 -9.24
N VAL A 119 -6.61 3.49 -8.93
CA VAL A 119 -6.78 2.81 -7.62
C VAL A 119 -5.74 1.72 -7.42
N VAL A 120 -5.52 0.87 -8.43
CA VAL A 120 -4.51 -0.21 -8.36
C VAL A 120 -3.11 0.36 -8.21
N SER A 121 -2.74 1.34 -9.03
CA SER A 121 -1.44 2.03 -8.92
C SER A 121 -1.27 2.65 -7.53
N PHE A 122 -2.30 3.28 -6.98
CA PHE A 122 -2.24 3.91 -5.66
C PHE A 122 -2.09 2.89 -4.53
N VAL A 123 -2.84 1.79 -4.57
CA VAL A 123 -2.73 0.73 -3.57
C VAL A 123 -1.34 0.09 -3.57
N LEU A 124 -0.81 -0.24 -4.76
CA LEU A 124 0.54 -0.80 -4.88
C LEU A 124 1.61 0.19 -4.38
N ALA A 125 1.47 1.46 -4.73
CA ALA A 125 2.37 2.51 -4.27
C ALA A 125 2.33 2.74 -2.77
N LEU A 126 1.14 2.65 -2.16
CA LEU A 126 1.00 2.78 -0.71
C LEU A 126 1.74 1.66 0.02
N PHE A 127 1.63 0.41 -0.46
CA PHE A 127 2.39 -0.70 0.12
C PHE A 127 3.91 -0.49 0.00
N ALA A 128 4.38 -0.03 -1.16
CA ALA A 128 5.79 0.26 -1.37
C ALA A 128 6.30 1.39 -0.45
N GLY A 129 5.56 2.50 -0.34
CA GLY A 129 5.94 3.62 0.50
C GLY A 129 5.85 3.33 2.00
N LEU A 130 4.85 2.56 2.44
CA LEU A 130 4.78 2.10 3.84
C LEU A 130 5.98 1.23 4.22
N GLY A 131 6.48 0.40 3.29
CA GLY A 131 7.72 -0.35 3.48
C GLY A 131 8.91 0.57 3.74
N MET A 132 9.12 1.58 2.87
CA MET A 132 10.25 2.50 3.03
C MET A 132 10.14 3.42 4.24
N SER A 133 8.94 3.73 4.72
CA SER A 133 8.76 4.49 5.97
C SER A 133 9.43 3.80 7.18
N GLY A 134 9.62 2.48 7.12
CA GLY A 134 10.37 1.70 8.11
C GLY A 134 11.87 1.99 8.16
N ASP A 135 12.48 2.39 7.04
CA ASP A 135 13.93 2.60 6.89
C ASP A 135 14.37 4.05 7.19
N TRP A 136 13.56 4.78 7.96
CA TRP A 136 13.85 6.15 8.38
C TRP A 136 15.22 6.29 9.06
N ASN A 137 15.71 5.27 9.77
CA ASN A 137 17.00 5.33 10.46
C ASN A 137 18.16 5.42 9.45
N GLN A 138 18.13 4.59 8.40
CA GLN A 138 19.11 4.65 7.32
C GLN A 138 19.06 5.99 6.59
N TRP A 139 17.86 6.54 6.38
CA TRP A 139 17.70 7.87 5.78
C TRP A 139 18.30 8.99 6.64
N ILE A 140 18.05 8.99 7.94
CA ILE A 140 18.61 9.99 8.86
C ILE A 140 20.13 9.88 8.91
N LEU A 141 20.67 8.66 8.98
CA LEU A 141 22.12 8.42 8.92
C LEU A 141 22.71 8.91 7.60
N PHE A 142 22.09 8.59 6.46
CA PHE A 142 22.53 9.10 5.16
C PHE A 142 22.52 10.63 5.07
N ARG A 143 21.45 11.27 5.59
CA ARG A 143 21.29 12.73 5.54
C ARG A 143 22.24 13.48 6.48
N ASN A 144 22.60 12.87 7.60
CA ASN A 144 23.44 13.48 8.64
C ASN A 144 24.84 12.84 8.72
N GLY A 145 25.19 11.99 7.76
CA GLY A 145 26.48 11.31 7.70
C GLY A 145 27.64 12.29 7.46
N GLY A 146 28.85 11.87 7.82
CA GLY A 146 30.07 12.67 7.77
C GLY A 146 31.22 11.94 8.47
N SER A 147 32.43 12.50 8.50
CA SER A 147 33.52 11.84 9.25
C SER A 147 33.35 12.08 10.75
N PHE A 148 33.26 10.99 11.51
CA PHE A 148 33.25 11.02 12.98
C PHE A 148 34.66 11.02 13.57
N GLY A 149 35.68 10.77 12.74
CA GLY A 149 37.09 10.70 13.16
C GLY A 149 37.39 9.47 14.02
N VAL A 150 36.45 8.51 14.04
CA VAL A 150 36.54 7.26 14.78
C VAL A 150 36.36 6.12 13.78
N ASN A 151 37.40 5.31 13.63
CA ASN A 151 37.35 4.13 12.79
C ASN A 151 36.77 2.95 13.57
N ASP A 152 35.91 2.17 12.93
CA ASP A 152 35.45 0.89 13.47
C ASP A 152 36.62 -0.11 13.57
N GLN A 153 36.59 -0.96 14.60
CA GLN A 153 37.66 -1.92 14.87
C GLN A 153 37.71 -3.06 13.85
N THR A 154 36.59 -3.39 13.22
CA THR A 154 36.40 -4.55 12.34
C THR A 154 36.88 -4.28 10.92
N PHE A 155 36.50 -3.14 10.35
CA PHE A 155 36.74 -2.75 8.96
C PHE A 155 37.65 -1.52 8.84
N GLN A 156 38.10 -0.93 9.96
CA GLN A 156 38.99 0.24 9.99
C GLN A 156 38.48 1.42 9.14
N THR A 157 37.16 1.50 8.98
CA THR A 157 36.47 2.53 8.22
C THR A 157 35.79 3.50 9.20
N ASP A 158 35.73 4.78 8.86
CA ASP A 158 35.03 5.78 9.67
C ASP A 158 33.56 5.37 9.86
N VAL A 159 33.05 5.48 11.09
CA VAL A 159 31.72 4.99 11.46
C VAL A 159 30.57 5.89 11.00
N GLY A 160 30.85 6.84 10.10
CA GLY A 160 29.93 7.85 9.63
C GLY A 160 29.18 7.59 8.34
#